data_AF-A0A8T4U7W4-F1
#
_entry.id   AF-A0A8T4U7W4-F1
#
_cell.length_a   1.000
_cell.length_b   1.000
_cell.length_c   1.000
_cell.angle_alpha   90.00
_cell.angle_beta   90.00
_cell.angle_gamma   90.00
#
_symmetry.space_group_name_H-M   'P 1'
#
loop_
_entity.id
_entity.type
_entity.pdbx_description
1 polymer ?
#
loop_
_entity_poly.entity_id
_entity_poly.type
_entity_poly.pdbx_seq_one_letter_code
_entity_poly.pdbx_strand_id
1 'polypeptide(L)'
;DNTKDVGCRDVLKLSIVNCHSNVNFTEMKQVLDYLFNTLGIQYELTEVEHESFIKGRNAKIKHNNEYIGNFGEINPKVLENFGIEMPCTGLEINLTELFRL
;
A
#
# COMPACT_ATOMS: atom_id res chain seq x y z
N ASP A 1 2.72 -19.96 7.20
CA ASP A 1 2.30 -20.67 8.41
C ASP A 1 2.41 -22.16 8.09
N ASN A 2 3.42 -22.85 8.63
CA ASN A 2 3.71 -24.26 8.31
C ASN A 2 2.69 -25.24 8.96
N THR A 3 1.59 -24.71 9.48
CA THR A 3 0.56 -25.47 10.21
C THR A 3 -0.70 -25.75 9.36
N LYS A 4 -0.78 -25.24 8.12
CA LYS A 4 -1.89 -25.54 7.19
C LYS A 4 -1.41 -26.38 6.01
N ASP A 5 -1.99 -27.56 5.90
CA ASP A 5 -1.64 -28.72 5.07
C ASP A 5 -1.81 -28.54 3.53
N VAL A 6 -1.97 -27.30 3.06
CA VAL A 6 -2.31 -27.00 1.64
C VAL A 6 -1.32 -26.05 0.95
N GLY A 7 -0.24 -25.64 1.64
CA GLY A 7 0.77 -24.74 1.07
C GLY A 7 0.27 -23.34 0.71
N CYS A 8 -0.96 -22.99 1.12
CA CYS A 8 -1.63 -21.72 0.87
C CYS A 8 -2.04 -21.06 2.19
N ARG A 9 -2.07 -19.73 2.21
CA ARG A 9 -2.52 -18.93 3.35
C ARG A 9 -3.44 -17.81 2.87
N ASP A 10 -4.62 -17.74 3.46
CA ASP A 10 -5.51 -16.59 3.30
C ASP A 10 -4.96 -15.39 4.07
N VAL A 11 -4.92 -14.24 3.41
CA VAL A 11 -4.44 -12.97 3.96
C VAL A 11 -5.46 -11.89 3.63
N LEU A 12 -5.97 -11.22 4.65
CA LEU A 12 -6.88 -10.09 4.49
C LEU A 12 -6.06 -8.83 4.21
N LYS A 13 -6.37 -8.15 3.11
CA LYS A 13 -5.73 -6.90 2.71
C LYS A 13 -6.77 -5.80 2.47
N LEU A 14 -6.46 -4.59 2.91
CA LEU A 14 -7.14 -3.36 2.52
C LEU A 14 -6.35 -2.72 1.38
N SER A 15 -7.03 -2.44 0.27
CA SER A 15 -6.43 -1.75 -0.87
C SER A 15 -7.27 -0.55 -1.28
N ILE A 16 -6.61 0.57 -1.57
CA ILE A 16 -7.23 1.84 -1.96
C ILE A 16 -6.54 2.37 -3.21
N VAL A 17 -7.31 2.92 -4.14
CA VAL A 17 -6.79 3.58 -5.34
C VAL A 17 -7.49 4.93 -5.50
N ASN A 18 -6.70 5.99 -5.68
CA ASN A 18 -7.21 7.27 -6.18
C ASN A 18 -6.89 7.35 -7.67
N CYS A 19 -7.85 7.77 -8.50
CA CYS A 19 -7.73 7.82 -9.95
C CYS A 19 -8.39 9.11 -10.47
N HIS A 20 -7.58 10.15 -10.65
CA HIS A 20 -7.98 11.44 -11.21
C HIS A 20 -6.75 12.25 -11.61
N SER A 21 -6.93 13.36 -12.32
CA SER A 21 -5.85 14.14 -12.97
C SER A 21 -4.76 14.68 -12.04
N ASN A 22 -5.00 14.74 -10.72
CA ASN A 22 -4.16 15.46 -9.76
C ASN A 22 -3.65 14.56 -8.62
N VAL A 23 -3.80 13.23 -8.75
CA VAL A 23 -3.31 12.29 -7.73
C VAL A 23 -1.80 12.46 -7.52
N ASN A 24 -1.37 12.31 -6.28
CA ASN A 24 0.04 12.38 -5.92
C ASN A 24 0.31 11.61 -4.62
N PHE A 25 1.59 11.34 -4.35
CA PHE A 25 2.04 10.65 -3.15
C PHE A 25 1.46 11.23 -1.85
N THR A 26 1.45 12.56 -1.72
CA THR A 26 0.99 13.25 -0.50
C THR A 26 -0.48 13.00 -0.22
N GLU A 27 -1.33 13.00 -1.24
CA GLU A 27 -2.75 12.72 -1.09
C GLU A 27 -3.00 11.30 -0.55
N MET A 28 -2.32 10.29 -1.10
CA MET A 28 -2.44 8.92 -0.59
C MET A 28 -1.85 8.80 0.83
N LYS A 29 -0.78 9.54 1.13
CA LYS A 29 -0.24 9.62 2.49
C LYS A 29 -1.26 10.20 3.46
N GLN A 30 -2.03 11.22 3.07
CA GLN A 30 -3.08 11.79 3.92
C GLN A 30 -4.19 10.78 4.21
N VAL A 31 -4.56 9.94 3.24
CA VAL A 31 -5.50 8.82 3.45
C VAL A 31 -4.94 7.83 4.48
N LEU A 32 -3.67 7.44 4.33
CA LEU A 32 -2.99 6.57 5.29
C LEU A 32 -2.92 7.18 6.69
N ASP A 33 -2.49 8.44 6.80
CA ASP A 33 -2.43 9.19 8.06
C ASP A 33 -3.78 9.23 8.75
N TYR A 34 -4.85 9.57 8.01
CA TYR A 34 -6.19 9.65 8.54
C TYR A 34 -6.66 8.29 9.07
N LEU A 35 -6.47 7.22 8.29
CA LEU A 35 -6.84 5.87 8.68
C LEU A 35 -6.13 5.42 9.97
N PHE A 36 -4.80 5.58 10.01
CA PHE A 36 -3.99 5.10 11.12
C PHE A 36 -4.21 5.91 12.40
N ASN A 37 -4.33 7.24 12.27
CA ASN A 37 -4.66 8.10 13.40
C ASN A 37 -6.04 7.77 13.98
N THR A 38 -7.03 7.51 13.12
CA THR A 38 -8.39 7.14 13.56
C THR A 38 -8.38 5.80 14.33
N LEU A 39 -7.52 4.86 13.93
CA LEU A 39 -7.38 3.57 14.59
C LEU A 39 -6.40 3.58 15.78
N GLY A 40 -5.71 4.70 16.05
CA GLY A 40 -4.70 4.80 17.11
C GLY A 40 -3.42 4.01 16.81
N ILE A 41 -3.10 3.77 15.53
CA ILE A 41 -1.97 2.94 15.09
C ILE A 41 -0.80 3.84 14.70
N GLN A 42 0.36 3.63 15.31
CA GLN A 42 1.60 4.32 14.92
C GLN A 42 2.29 3.58 13.79
N TYR A 43 2.88 4.29 12.82
CA TYR A 43 3.60 3.66 11.72
C TYR A 43 4.80 4.49 11.28
N GLU A 44 5.74 3.83 10.63
CA GLU A 44 6.92 4.44 10.00
C GLU A 44 6.88 4.19 8.49
N LEU A 45 7.48 5.11 7.73
CA LEU A 45 7.66 4.96 6.29
C LEU A 45 9.11 4.68 5.96
N THR A 46 9.33 3.75 5.04
CA THR A 46 10.65 3.46 4.48
C THR A 46 10.57 3.58 2.97
N GLU A 47 11.46 4.40 2.39
CA GLU A 47 11.58 4.50 0.94
C GLU A 47 11.96 3.13 0.35
N VAL A 48 11.34 2.77 -0.77
CA VAL A 48 11.66 1.54 -1.48
C VAL A 48 11.56 1.76 -2.98
N GLU A 49 12.16 0.84 -3.73
CA GLU A 49 11.92 0.72 -5.16
C GLU A 49 11.01 -0.48 -5.42
N HIS A 50 9.94 -0.24 -6.18
CA HIS A 50 9.01 -1.26 -6.60
C HIS A 50 8.52 -0.92 -8.01
N GLU A 51 8.69 -1.84 -8.96
CA GLU A 51 8.49 -1.57 -10.40
C GLU A 51 7.08 -1.10 -10.76
N SER A 52 6.08 -1.52 -9.96
CA SER A 52 4.70 -1.06 -10.12
C SER A 52 4.46 0.41 -9.81
N PHE A 53 5.43 1.10 -9.19
CA PHE A 53 5.32 2.50 -8.79
C PHE A 53 6.42 3.35 -9.44
N ILE A 54 6.21 4.67 -9.44
CA ILE A 54 7.21 5.64 -9.88
C ILE A 54 8.37 5.64 -8.86
N LYS A 55 9.60 5.58 -9.36
CA LYS A 55 10.83 5.62 -8.53
C LYS A 55 10.87 6.89 -7.67
N GLY A 56 11.15 6.73 -6.38
CA GLY A 56 11.16 7.82 -5.39
C GLY A 56 9.77 8.37 -5.01
N ARG A 57 8.68 7.79 -5.54
CA ARG A 57 7.30 8.19 -5.22
C ARG A 57 6.48 7.04 -4.62
N ASN A 58 7.14 6.20 -3.83
CA ASN A 58 6.52 5.07 -3.13
C ASN A 58 7.26 4.78 -1.81
N ALA A 59 6.55 4.15 -0.88
CA ALA A 59 7.10 3.79 0.42
C ALA A 59 6.46 2.49 0.96
N LYS A 60 7.22 1.76 1.77
CA LYS A 60 6.67 0.69 2.63
C LYS A 60 6.18 1.26 3.95
N ILE A 61 5.13 0.64 4.47
CA ILE A 61 4.50 0.95 5.74
C ILE A 61 4.99 -0.06 6.77
N LYS A 62 5.53 0.43 7.87
CA LYS A 62 6.09 -0.37 8.95
C LYS A 62 5.34 -0.11 10.25
N HIS A 63 4.92 -1.16 10.94
CA HIS A 63 4.29 -1.12 12.25
C HIS A 63 4.94 -2.18 13.15
N ASN A 64 5.28 -1.85 14.40
CA ASN A 64 5.93 -2.76 15.35
C ASN A 64 7.12 -3.55 14.78
N ASN A 65 7.98 -2.86 14.04
CA ASN A 65 9.14 -3.44 13.37
C ASN A 65 8.85 -4.39 12.18
N GLU A 66 7.60 -4.55 11.76
CA GLU A 66 7.19 -5.39 10.63
C GLU A 66 6.63 -4.54 9.47
N TYR A 67 6.92 -4.98 8.23
CA TYR A 67 6.33 -4.35 7.05
C TYR A 67 4.94 -4.89 6.80
N ILE A 68 3.95 -4.01 6.89
CA ILE A 68 2.53 -4.35 6.79
C ILE A 68 1.89 -3.87 5.49
N GLY A 69 2.59 -3.12 4.65
CA GLY A 69 2.02 -2.59 3.42
C GLY A 69 2.95 -1.70 2.63
N ASN A 70 2.42 -1.12 1.57
CA ASN A 70 3.09 -0.16 0.70
C ASN A 70 2.09 0.76 0.01
N PHE A 71 2.56 1.93 -0.40
CA PHE A 71 1.77 2.84 -1.22
C PHE A 71 2.66 3.70 -2.11
N GLY A 72 2.07 4.31 -3.13
CA GLY A 72 2.78 5.23 -4.01
C GLY A 72 2.00 5.60 -5.27
N GLU A 73 2.62 6.42 -6.10
CA GLU A 73 2.14 6.74 -7.44
C GLU A 73 2.43 5.58 -8.39
N ILE A 74 1.41 5.05 -9.05
CA ILE A 74 1.52 3.89 -9.92
C ILE A 74 2.31 4.29 -11.18
N ASN A 75 3.22 3.41 -11.60
CA ASN A 75 4.02 3.63 -12.80
C ASN A 75 3.10 3.77 -14.02
N PRO A 76 3.25 4.84 -14.85
CA PRO A 76 2.45 5.02 -16.06
C PRO A 76 2.46 3.81 -16.99
N LYS A 77 3.57 3.05 -17.04
CA LYS A 77 3.64 1.85 -17.87
C LYS A 77 2.71 0.74 -17.39
N VAL A 78 2.51 0.62 -16.07
CA VAL A 78 1.51 -0.29 -15.51
C VAL A 78 0.12 0.19 -15.91
N LEU A 79 -0.19 1.48 -15.72
CA LEU A 79 -1.50 2.02 -16.08
C LEU A 79 -1.84 1.82 -17.56
N GLU A 80 -0.89 2.07 -18.46
CA GLU A 80 -1.00 1.82 -19.90
C GLU A 80 -1.32 0.34 -20.19
N ASN A 81 -0.61 -0.60 -19.56
CA ASN A 81 -0.84 -2.03 -19.74
C ASN A 81 -2.25 -2.47 -19.28
N PHE A 82 -2.88 -1.73 -18.36
CA PHE A 82 -4.25 -1.95 -17.89
C PHE A 82 -5.29 -1.07 -18.60
N GLY A 83 -4.89 -0.27 -19.60
CA GLY A 83 -5.80 0.63 -20.33
C GLY A 83 -6.35 1.78 -19.48
N ILE A 84 -5.61 2.21 -18.45
CA ILE A 84 -5.99 3.30 -17.56
C ILE A 84 -5.29 4.59 -18.01
N GLU A 85 -6.05 5.55 -18.50
CA GLU A 85 -5.52 6.82 -19.02
C GLU A 85 -5.23 7.85 -17.92
N MET A 86 -5.89 7.72 -16.77
CA MET A 86 -5.72 8.63 -15.64
C MET A 86 -4.54 8.18 -14.76
N PRO A 87 -3.78 9.12 -14.17
CA PRO A 87 -2.80 8.77 -13.17
C PRO A 87 -3.50 8.19 -11.93
N CYS A 88 -2.82 7.26 -11.26
CA CYS A 88 -3.32 6.62 -10.05
C CYS A 88 -2.29 6.60 -8.93
N THR A 89 -2.75 6.70 -7.69
CA THR A 89 -2.00 6.28 -6.51
C THR A 89 -2.63 5.02 -5.94
N GLY A 90 -1.82 4.12 -5.41
CA GLY A 90 -2.28 2.88 -4.79
C GLY A 90 -1.73 2.75 -3.37
N LEU A 91 -2.53 2.17 -2.48
CA LEU A 91 -2.17 1.78 -1.12
C LEU A 91 -2.66 0.35 -0.89
N GLU A 92 -1.81 -0.48 -0.31
CA GLU A 92 -2.16 -1.83 0.15
C GLU A 92 -1.65 -2.06 1.57
N ILE A 93 -2.50 -2.59 2.44
CA ILE A 93 -2.20 -2.88 3.85
C ILE A 93 -2.68 -4.30 4.17
N ASN A 94 -1.78 -5.10 4.73
CA ASN A 94 -2.07 -6.42 5.26
C ASN A 94 -2.72 -6.30 6.64
N LEU A 95 -4.05 -6.45 6.68
CA LEU A 95 -4.82 -6.38 7.91
C LEU A 95 -4.63 -7.63 8.78
N THR A 96 -4.30 -8.77 8.19
CA THR A 96 -4.01 -10.00 8.95
C THR A 96 -2.78 -9.83 9.83
N GLU A 97 -1.70 -9.22 9.34
CA GLU A 97 -0.53 -8.95 10.18
C GLU A 97 -0.77 -7.74 11.10
N LEU A 98 -1.50 -6.71 10.63
CA LEU A 98 -1.79 -5.53 11.45
C LEU A 98 -2.63 -5.86 12.71
N PHE A 99 -3.60 -6.77 12.60
CA PHE A 99 -4.49 -7.16 13.70
C PHE A 99 -4.17 -8.53 14.30
N ARG A 100 -2.94 -9.01 14.10
CA ARG A 100 -2.50 -10.28 14.69
C ARG A 100 -2.38 -10.11 16.21
N LEU A 101 -3.45 -10.50 16.93
CA LEU A 101 -3.51 -10.68 18.38
C LEU A 101 -3.37 -12.17 18.71
#